data_AF-A0AAU1KY88-F1
#
_entry.id   AF-A0AAU1KY88-F1
#
_cell.length_a   1.000
_cell.length_b   1.000
_cell.length_c   1.000
_cell.angle_alpha   90.00
_cell.angle_beta   90.00
_cell.angle_gamma   90.00
#
_symmetry.space_group_name_H-M   'P 1'
#
loop_
_entity.id
_entity.type
_entity.pdbx_description
1 polymer ?
#
loop_
_entity_poly.entity_id
_entity_poly.type
_entity_poly.pdbx_seq_one_letter_code
_entity_poly.pdbx_strand_id
1 'polypeptide(L)'
;MSLLSILHLELNGPGAPADARRAARDFLMPSVHGAPALTPGALDTALLVISELVTNAVRHTAGDCVLDLRRTPDGVDVEVTDTSSAEPRPRQPGGQGDGGWGWHLVNRLGTQVNIRHFGEQGGKTIHVHIPRSGTARPDCCYFK
;
A
#
# COMPACT_ATOMS: atom_id res chain seq x y z
N MET A 1 -5.67 -3.94 -26.78
CA MET A 1 -5.92 -4.50 -25.43
C MET A 1 -4.73 -4.13 -24.57
N SER A 2 -4.88 -3.13 -23.69
CA SER A 2 -3.79 -2.70 -22.81
C SER A 2 -3.48 -3.84 -21.83
N LEU A 3 -2.27 -4.39 -21.88
CA LEU A 3 -1.76 -5.24 -20.81
C LEU A 3 -1.70 -4.37 -19.56
N LEU A 4 -2.60 -4.63 -18.61
CA LEU A 4 -2.48 -4.08 -17.26
C LEU A 4 -1.12 -4.54 -16.74
N SER A 5 -0.14 -3.64 -16.71
CA SER A 5 1.16 -3.93 -16.13
C SER A 5 0.93 -4.20 -14.64
N ILE A 6 1.38 -5.37 -14.18
CA ILE A 6 1.34 -5.78 -12.78
C ILE A 6 2.78 -6.01 -12.32
N LEU A 7 3.11 -5.50 -11.13
CA LEU A 7 4.29 -5.91 -10.37
C LEU A 7 3.82 -6.90 -9.31
N HIS A 8 4.44 -8.06 -9.23
CA HIS A 8 4.24 -9.06 -8.19
C HIS A 8 5.58 -9.29 -7.48
N LEU A 9 5.60 -9.17 -6.16
CA LEU A 9 6.82 -9.25 -5.38
C LEU A 9 6.58 -10.00 -4.06
N GLU A 10 7.28 -11.10 -3.88
CA GLU A 10 7.38 -11.80 -2.59
C GLU A 10 8.46 -11.13 -1.73
N LEU A 11 8.13 -10.89 -0.46
CA LEU A 11 8.91 -10.07 0.45
C LEU A 11 9.00 -10.74 1.81
N ASN A 12 10.18 -10.70 2.43
CA ASN A 12 10.38 -11.20 3.78
C ASN A 12 11.47 -10.47 4.56
N GLY A 13 11.39 -10.61 5.88
CA GLY A 13 12.38 -10.07 6.80
C GLY A 13 12.43 -8.53 6.86
N PRO A 14 13.38 -7.97 7.63
CA PRO A 14 13.42 -6.55 7.97
C PRO A 14 13.72 -5.62 6.78
N GLY A 15 14.28 -6.14 5.68
CA GLY A 15 14.57 -5.37 4.46
C GLY A 15 13.36 -5.14 3.55
N ALA A 16 12.29 -5.93 3.73
CA ALA A 16 11.12 -5.95 2.86
C ALA A 16 10.49 -4.58 2.58
N PRO A 17 10.29 -3.67 3.56
CA PRO A 17 9.73 -2.34 3.28
C PRO A 17 10.59 -1.51 2.32
N ALA A 18 11.92 -1.59 2.45
CA ALA A 18 12.84 -0.85 1.59
C ALA A 18 12.86 -1.40 0.16
N ASP A 19 12.86 -2.73 0.02
CA ASP A 19 12.81 -3.39 -1.29
C ASP A 19 11.48 -3.15 -2.00
N ALA A 20 10.36 -3.26 -1.27
CA ALA A 20 9.03 -2.91 -1.77
C ALA A 20 8.98 -1.49 -2.31
N ARG A 21 9.48 -0.51 -1.53
CA ARG A 21 9.50 0.90 -1.92
C ARG A 21 10.35 1.14 -3.16
N ARG A 22 11.50 0.50 -3.27
CA ARG A 22 12.39 0.63 -4.44
C ARG A 22 11.73 0.07 -5.69
N ALA A 23 11.25 -1.18 -5.63
CA ALA A 23 10.59 -1.82 -6.75
C ALA A 23 9.32 -1.06 -7.19
N ALA A 24 8.53 -0.57 -6.23
CA ALA A 24 7.35 0.25 -6.51
C ALA A 24 7.69 1.56 -7.22
N ARG A 25 8.76 2.26 -6.82
CA ARG A 25 9.20 3.49 -7.49
C ARG A 25 9.57 3.19 -8.94
N ASP A 26 10.41 2.19 -9.16
CA ASP A 26 10.88 1.82 -10.50
C ASP A 26 9.71 1.38 -11.38
N PHE A 27 8.73 0.70 -10.78
CA PHE A 27 7.53 0.25 -11.47
C PHE A 27 6.50 1.35 -11.72
N LEU A 28 6.39 2.42 -10.93
CA LEU A 28 5.32 3.44 -11.03
C LEU A 28 5.78 4.75 -11.68
N MET A 29 7.09 5.03 -11.69
CA MET A 29 7.65 6.27 -12.24
C MET A 29 7.59 6.39 -13.78
N PRO A 30 7.90 5.36 -14.59
CA PRO A 30 7.90 5.51 -16.05
C PRO A 30 6.47 5.58 -16.62
N SER A 31 6.24 6.29 -17.72
CA SER A 31 5.00 6.11 -18.50
C SER A 31 5.11 4.81 -19.32
N VAL A 32 4.08 3.98 -19.31
CA VAL A 32 4.13 2.63 -19.93
C VAL A 32 2.85 2.39 -20.73
N HIS A 33 2.96 1.94 -21.98
CA HIS A 33 1.86 1.45 -22.82
C HIS A 33 0.55 2.29 -22.78
N GLY A 34 0.67 3.61 -22.89
CA GLY A 34 -0.48 4.52 -22.92
C GLY A 34 -1.10 4.83 -21.55
N ALA A 35 -0.58 4.25 -20.46
CA ALA A 35 -0.91 4.67 -19.10
C ALA A 35 0.03 5.82 -18.66
N PRO A 36 -0.49 7.00 -18.31
CA PRO A 36 0.33 8.09 -17.81
C PRO A 36 0.93 7.74 -16.45
N ALA A 37 2.17 8.17 -16.21
CA ALA A 37 2.82 8.10 -14.91
C ALA A 37 1.96 8.76 -13.82
N LEU A 38 2.20 8.35 -12.56
CA LEU A 38 1.61 9.02 -11.41
C LEU A 38 2.14 10.45 -11.29
N THR A 39 1.32 11.36 -10.75
CA THR A 39 1.85 12.66 -10.30
C THR A 39 2.88 12.43 -9.19
N PRO A 40 3.85 13.34 -8.97
CA PRO A 40 4.82 13.21 -7.89
C PRO A 40 4.16 12.96 -6.52
N GLY A 41 3.08 13.70 -6.20
CA GLY A 41 2.35 13.52 -4.95
C GLY A 41 1.62 12.17 -4.83
N ALA A 42 1.06 11.65 -5.92
CA ALA A 42 0.47 10.31 -5.93
C ALA A 42 1.52 9.20 -5.81
N LEU A 43 2.70 9.39 -6.42
CA LEU A 43 3.82 8.46 -6.27
C LEU A 43 4.30 8.42 -4.82
N ASP A 44 4.54 9.57 -4.20
CA ASP A 44 4.97 9.64 -2.79
C ASP A 44 3.93 9.01 -1.86
N THR A 45 2.64 9.26 -2.12
CA THR A 45 1.52 8.62 -1.42
C THR A 45 1.56 7.10 -1.55
N ALA A 46 1.74 6.57 -2.77
CA ALA A 46 1.83 5.14 -3.01
C ALA A 46 3.02 4.51 -2.30
N LEU A 47 4.20 5.12 -2.38
CA LEU A 47 5.40 4.63 -1.70
C LEU A 47 5.24 4.60 -0.19
N LEU A 48 4.55 5.59 0.40
CA LEU A 48 4.25 5.63 1.82
C LEU A 48 3.27 4.52 2.23
N VAL A 49 2.13 4.40 1.52
CA VAL A 49 1.13 3.34 1.75
C VAL A 49 1.78 1.95 1.69
N ILE A 50 2.57 1.68 0.65
CA ILE A 50 3.28 0.41 0.46
C ILE A 50 4.23 0.14 1.64
N SER A 51 5.02 1.12 2.04
CA SER A 51 5.98 0.96 3.14
C SER A 51 5.26 0.61 4.46
N GLU A 52 4.15 1.28 4.75
CA GLU A 52 3.35 1.04 5.96
C GLU A 52 2.66 -0.33 5.94
N LEU A 53 2.07 -0.72 4.81
CA LEU A 53 1.40 -2.03 4.67
C LEU A 53 2.40 -3.18 4.78
N VAL A 54 3.53 -3.11 4.09
CA VAL A 54 4.58 -4.13 4.14
C VAL A 54 5.21 -4.19 5.54
N THR A 55 5.44 -3.05 6.19
CA THR A 55 5.93 -3.02 7.58
C THR A 55 4.97 -3.71 8.54
N ASN A 56 3.67 -3.48 8.38
CA ASN A 56 2.65 -4.16 9.19
C ASN A 56 2.63 -5.66 8.91
N ALA A 57 2.65 -6.07 7.65
CA ALA A 57 2.69 -7.49 7.27
C ALA A 57 3.88 -8.19 7.93
N VAL A 58 5.11 -7.74 7.64
CA VAL A 58 6.36 -8.34 8.14
C VAL A 58 6.44 -8.35 9.68
N ARG A 59 5.83 -7.37 10.36
CA ARG A 59 5.78 -7.34 11.83
C ARG A 59 4.81 -8.36 12.41
N HIS A 60 3.70 -8.63 11.72
CA HIS A 60 2.58 -9.43 12.23
C HIS A 60 2.55 -10.85 11.67
N THR A 61 3.42 -11.17 10.71
CA THR A 61 3.65 -12.54 10.26
C THR A 61 5.12 -12.92 10.40
N ALA A 62 5.37 -14.20 10.69
CA ALA A 62 6.71 -14.81 10.58
C ALA A 62 6.99 -15.33 9.15
N GLY A 63 5.98 -15.31 8.28
CA GLY A 63 6.07 -15.77 6.89
C GLY A 63 6.23 -14.63 5.89
N ASP A 64 6.31 -15.00 4.63
CA ASP A 64 6.42 -14.06 3.52
C ASP A 64 5.13 -13.23 3.37
N CYS A 65 5.28 -12.02 2.87
CA CYS A 65 4.17 -11.21 2.39
C CYS A 65 4.33 -10.93 0.90
N VAL A 66 3.21 -10.79 0.21
CA VAL A 66 3.16 -10.54 -1.24
C VAL A 66 2.67 -9.12 -1.48
N LEU A 67 3.40 -8.38 -2.32
CA LEU A 67 2.99 -7.08 -2.84
C LEU A 67 2.59 -7.22 -4.32
N ASP A 68 1.35 -6.87 -4.63
CA ASP A 68 0.86 -6.71 -5.98
C ASP A 68 0.56 -5.23 -6.26
N LEU A 69 1.15 -4.68 -7.33
CA LEU A 69 0.82 -3.35 -7.83
C LEU A 69 0.22 -3.45 -9.22
N ARG A 70 -0.97 -2.90 -9.40
CA ARG A 70 -1.63 -2.84 -10.70
C ARG A 70 -1.87 -1.40 -11.09
N ARG A 71 -1.29 -0.97 -12.21
CA ARG A 71 -1.62 0.33 -12.81
C ARG A 71 -3.04 0.30 -13.35
N THR A 72 -3.80 1.36 -13.09
CA THR A 72 -5.16 1.51 -13.62
C THR A 72 -5.26 2.78 -14.48
N PRO A 73 -6.32 2.92 -15.30
CA PRO A 73 -6.55 4.15 -16.06
C PRO A 73 -6.68 5.40 -15.20
N ASP A 74 -7.00 5.30 -13.91
CA ASP A 74 -7.24 6.39 -12.97
C ASP A 74 -6.22 6.48 -11.81
N GLY A 75 -5.30 5.51 -11.67
CA GLY A 75 -4.37 5.48 -10.54
C GLY A 75 -3.55 4.18 -10.44
N VAL A 76 -3.41 3.69 -9.21
CA VAL A 76 -2.76 2.41 -8.90
C VAL A 76 -3.55 1.68 -7.81
N ASP A 77 -3.75 0.38 -8.01
CA ASP A 77 -4.20 -0.54 -6.97
C ASP A 77 -2.98 -1.18 -6.31
N VAL A 78 -2.95 -1.09 -4.98
CA VAL A 78 -1.95 -1.70 -4.12
C VAL A 78 -2.61 -2.83 -3.35
N GLU A 79 -2.09 -4.04 -3.45
CA GLU A 79 -2.53 -5.18 -2.65
C GLU A 79 -1.34 -5.75 -1.87
N VAL A 80 -1.50 -5.88 -0.54
CA VAL A 80 -0.52 -6.58 0.31
C VAL A 80 -1.21 -7.75 0.97
N THR A 81 -0.65 -8.94 0.72
CA THR A 81 -1.15 -10.20 1.24
C THR A 81 -0.17 -10.75 2.29
N ASP A 82 -0.69 -11.11 3.46
CA ASP A 82 0.09 -11.76 4.52
C ASP A 82 -0.70 -12.93 5.13
N THR A 83 -0.01 -13.79 5.88
CA THR A 83 -0.62 -14.97 6.52
C THR A 83 -1.24 -14.68 7.89
N SER A 84 -1.20 -13.43 8.35
CA SER A 84 -1.79 -13.02 9.62
C SER A 84 -3.27 -12.65 9.46
N SER A 85 -4.12 -13.21 10.29
CA SER A 85 -5.53 -12.79 10.41
C SER A 85 -5.69 -11.46 11.18
N ALA A 86 -4.62 -10.93 11.78
CA ALA A 86 -4.67 -9.69 12.54
C ALA A 86 -4.93 -8.49 11.62
N GLU A 87 -5.96 -7.71 11.93
CA GLU A 87 -6.22 -6.45 11.23
C GLU A 87 -5.11 -5.40 11.49
N PRO A 88 -4.83 -4.51 10.52
CA PRO A 88 -3.97 -3.36 10.74
C PRO A 88 -4.52 -2.49 11.87
N ARG A 89 -3.74 -2.32 12.93
CA ARG A 89 -4.15 -1.46 14.05
C ARG A 89 -3.60 -0.05 13.87
N PRO A 90 -4.44 1.00 13.95
CA PRO A 90 -3.93 2.35 14.10
C PRO A 90 -3.15 2.47 15.40
N ARG A 91 -2.00 3.15 15.39
CA ARG A 91 -1.21 3.39 16.59
C ARG A 91 -1.24 4.88 16.91
N GLN A 92 -1.45 5.23 18.17
CA GLN A 92 -1.18 6.60 18.61
C GLN A 92 0.34 6.85 18.51
N PRO A 93 0.78 8.00 17.95
CA PRO A 93 2.19 8.34 17.95
C PRO A 93 2.68 8.46 19.39
N GLY A 94 3.51 7.51 19.84
CA GLY A 94 4.26 7.65 21.08
C GLY A 94 5.40 8.64 20.83
N GLY A 95 5.63 9.58 21.76
CA GLY A 95 6.50 10.76 21.61
C GLY A 95 8.00 10.53 21.36
N GLN A 96 8.42 9.36 20.87
CA GLN A 96 9.81 9.03 20.55
C GLN A 96 9.99 8.45 19.13
N GLY A 97 9.29 9.02 18.13
CA GLY A 97 9.63 8.76 16.72
C GLY A 97 9.23 7.40 16.15
N ASP A 98 8.53 6.55 16.91
CA ASP A 98 7.99 5.29 16.40
C ASP A 98 6.70 5.54 15.61
N GLY A 99 6.82 5.46 14.28
CA GLY A 99 5.73 5.61 13.32
C GLY A 99 4.47 4.84 13.73
N GLY A 100 3.40 5.59 14.01
CA GLY A 100 2.09 5.07 14.40
C GLY A 100 0.96 5.41 13.43
N TRP A 101 1.25 6.23 12.42
CA TRP A 101 0.25 6.75 11.49
C TRP A 101 -0.21 5.73 10.45
N GLY A 102 0.45 4.56 10.31
CA GLY A 102 0.33 3.66 9.17
C GLY A 102 -1.10 3.42 8.69
N TRP A 103 -1.98 2.93 9.55
CA TRP A 103 -3.37 2.67 9.16
C TRP A 103 -4.22 3.94 8.96
N HIS A 104 -3.97 4.99 9.73
CA HIS A 104 -4.66 6.28 9.55
C HIS A 104 -4.26 6.95 8.22
N LEU A 105 -2.98 6.87 7.85
CA LEU A 105 -2.44 7.35 6.58
C LEU A 105 -3.05 6.57 5.42
N VAL A 106 -3.07 5.24 5.50
CA VAL A 106 -3.68 4.39 4.48
C VAL A 106 -5.16 4.74 4.27
N ASN A 107 -5.94 4.89 5.35
CA ASN A 107 -7.36 5.25 5.24
C ASN A 107 -7.62 6.68 4.77
N ARG A 108 -6.68 7.60 4.99
CA ARG A 108 -6.79 8.98 4.50
C ARG A 108 -6.40 9.09 3.03
N LEU A 109 -5.30 8.45 2.66
CA LEU A 109 -4.69 8.60 1.34
C LEU A 109 -5.29 7.66 0.29
N GLY A 110 -5.80 6.50 0.72
CA GLY A 110 -6.56 5.60 -0.13
C GLY A 110 -7.99 6.08 -0.35
N THR A 111 -8.48 6.01 -1.58
CA THR A 111 -9.90 6.33 -1.86
C THR A 111 -10.81 5.11 -1.69
N GLN A 112 -10.24 3.90 -1.80
CA GLN A 112 -10.89 2.62 -1.58
C GLN A 112 -9.94 1.72 -0.80
N VAL A 113 -10.28 1.41 0.46
CA VAL A 113 -9.51 0.52 1.32
C VAL A 113 -10.39 -0.67 1.68
N ASN A 114 -9.94 -1.88 1.35
CA ASN A 114 -10.68 -3.11 1.61
C ASN A 114 -9.74 -4.15 2.24
N ILE A 115 -10.28 -4.95 3.16
CA ILE A 115 -9.58 -6.11 3.72
C ILE A 115 -10.36 -7.36 3.32
N ARG A 116 -9.68 -8.30 2.66
CA ARG A 116 -10.24 -9.61 2.30
C ARG A 116 -9.53 -10.68 3.12
N HIS A 117 -10.28 -11.49 3.86
CA HIS A 117 -9.72 -12.58 4.67
C HIS A 117 -9.80 -13.91 3.93
N PHE A 118 -8.80 -14.78 4.13
CA PHE A 118 -8.78 -16.12 3.55
C PHE A 118 -9.34 -17.16 4.53
N GLY A 119 -10.63 -17.03 4.87
CA GLY A 119 -11.38 -18.04 5.64
C GLY A 119 -10.72 -18.46 6.97
N GLU A 120 -11.03 -19.67 7.42
CA GLU A 120 -10.60 -20.20 8.73
C GLU A 120 -9.09 -20.49 8.83
N GLN A 121 -8.40 -20.59 7.69
CA GLN A 121 -6.97 -20.93 7.61
C GLN A 121 -6.06 -19.70 7.87
N GLY A 122 -6.64 -18.51 7.97
CA GLY A 122 -5.93 -17.28 8.29
C GLY A 122 -5.35 -16.58 7.06
N GLY A 123 -4.78 -15.39 7.30
CA GLY A 123 -4.28 -14.51 6.26
C GLY A 123 -5.31 -13.52 5.73
N LYS A 124 -4.78 -12.48 5.10
CA LYS A 124 -5.56 -11.37 4.55
C LYS A 124 -4.86 -10.73 3.37
N THR A 125 -5.65 -10.11 2.50
CA THR A 125 -5.20 -9.14 1.51
C THR A 125 -5.78 -7.78 1.87
N ILE A 126 -4.91 -6.79 2.03
CA ILE A 126 -5.30 -5.39 2.16
C ILE A 126 -5.16 -4.75 0.78
N HIS A 127 -6.28 -4.27 0.23
CA HIS A 127 -6.33 -3.52 -1.02
C HIS A 127 -6.48 -2.03 -0.73
N VAL A 128 -5.71 -1.20 -1.44
CA VAL A 128 -5.78 0.26 -1.40
C VAL A 128 -5.71 0.81 -2.81
N HIS A 129 -6.72 1.57 -3.23
CA HIS A 129 -6.66 2.36 -4.46
C HIS A 129 -6.12 3.76 -4.20
N ILE A 130 -5.16 4.19 -5.03
CA ILE A 130 -4.55 5.52 -4.95
C ILE A 130 -4.77 6.24 -6.29
N PRO A 131 -5.52 7.36 -6.30
CA PRO A 131 -5.82 8.09 -7.53
C PRO A 131 -4.58 8.79 -8.07
N ARG A 132 -4.50 8.94 -9.41
CA ARG A 132 -3.37 9.58 -10.08
C ARG A 132 -3.13 11.02 -9.65
N SER A 133 -4.18 11.73 -9.25
CA SER A 133 -4.11 13.10 -8.71
C SER A 133 -3.50 13.18 -7.30
N GLY A 134 -3.41 12.07 -6.58
CA GLY A 134 -2.93 12.01 -5.19
C GLY A 134 -3.91 12.58 -4.16
N THR A 135 -5.14 12.93 -4.55
CA THR A 135 -6.12 13.54 -3.65
C THR A 135 -6.85 12.47 -2.83
N ALA A 136 -6.72 12.56 -1.51
CA ALA A 136 -7.58 11.91 -0.53
C ALA A 136 -9.07 12.24 -0.74
N ARG A 137 -9.98 11.44 -0.16
CA ARG A 137 -11.42 11.74 -0.16
C ARG A 137 -11.68 13.20 0.28
N PRO A 138 -12.51 13.97 -0.43
CA PRO A 138 -12.74 15.40 -0.14
C PRO A 138 -13.34 15.65 1.25
N ASP A 139 -13.94 14.63 1.87
CA ASP A 139 -14.68 14.76 3.14
C ASP A 139 -13.84 14.47 4.40
N CYS A 140 -12.54 14.21 4.27
CA CYS A 140 -11.70 13.93 5.43
C CYS A 140 -11.22 15.25 6.09
N CYS A 141 -12.16 15.94 6.74
CA CYS A 141 -11.87 17.04 7.65
C CYS A 141 -10.91 16.55 8.75
N TYR A 142 -9.75 17.19 8.89
CA TYR A 142 -8.88 17.00 10.05
C TYR A 142 -8.25 18.33 10.44
N PHE A 143 -8.82 18.94 11.49
CA PHE A 143 -8.18 19.74 12.55
C PHE A 143 -9.32 20.42 13.34
N LYS A 144 -9.74 19.78 14.44
CA LYS A 144 -10.11 20.44 15.70
C LYS A 144 -9.85 19.46 16.84
#